data_AF-A0A319EHE1-F1
#
_entry.id   AF-A0A319EHE1-F1
#
_cell.length_a   1.000
_cell.length_b   1.000
_cell.length_c   1.000
_cell.angle_alpha   90.00
_cell.angle_beta   90.00
_cell.angle_gamma   90.00
#
_symmetry.space_group_name_H-M   'P 1'
#
loop_
_entity.id
_entity.type
_entity.pdbx_description
1 polymer ?
#
loop_
_entity_poly.entity_id
_entity_poly.type
_entity_poly.pdbx_seq_one_letter_code
_entity_poly.pdbx_strand_id
1 'polypeptide(L)'
;MSRPFQIPQLHGVSRNIHIFDGHGAYLGGNLSGGYQNDPPQLTTAMFCEMCDHFLRFESRRTSWYLYALGNDNTIGERVSRDNAYLRPGKYAVLSRSGRPLGVHVTDEQPIRRVLTPQPPSSRLRANQAHFRDTLQRRDGGCVITGRRGSPEEPWLGMIAAHIYPVSRLTSWNQNGYSRWVTDTTDPRLIAPNGLFSAQNGLLLDSTTHSFFDRFKVAHGHKVVVFTRDSQQVGGRVLSPTTRPSRDRNLTVSDDLLRWHFHQAILTNMKGSGERQWDLDYAGGDPMNIILAHEDAGDIMEAELATRLGAYAGETVPAE
;
A
#
# COMPACT_ATOMS: atom_id res chain seq x y z
N MET A 1 22.07 -26.40 5.49
CA MET A 1 22.77 -25.19 5.01
C MET A 1 22.07 -24.77 3.72
N SER A 2 21.45 -23.59 3.70
CA SER A 2 20.85 -23.04 2.47
C SER A 2 21.92 -22.80 1.42
N ARG A 3 21.63 -23.08 0.14
CA ARG A 3 22.55 -22.70 -0.94
C ARG A 3 22.55 -21.17 -1.07
N PRO A 4 23.71 -20.52 -1.26
CA PRO A 4 23.74 -19.07 -1.42
C PRO A 4 22.90 -18.65 -2.64
N PHE A 5 22.22 -17.51 -2.54
CA PHE A 5 21.38 -16.95 -3.61
C PHE A 5 20.16 -17.83 -3.99
N GLN A 6 19.70 -18.65 -3.06
CA GLN A 6 18.49 -19.44 -3.22
C GLN A 6 17.24 -18.58 -2.95
N ILE A 7 16.34 -18.54 -3.93
CA ILE A 7 15.03 -17.90 -3.77
C ILE A 7 14.21 -18.79 -2.81
N PRO A 8 13.72 -18.26 -1.68
CA PRO A 8 12.88 -19.02 -0.76
C PRO A 8 11.49 -19.24 -1.36
N GLN A 9 10.67 -20.07 -0.71
CA GLN A 9 9.25 -20.11 -0.99
C GLN A 9 8.64 -18.74 -0.67
N LEU A 10 7.93 -18.16 -1.64
CA LEU A 10 7.29 -16.86 -1.52
C LEU A 10 5.81 -17.04 -1.17
N HIS A 11 5.27 -16.20 -0.27
CA HIS A 11 3.89 -16.32 0.22
C HIS A 11 2.94 -15.44 -0.57
N GLY A 12 2.13 -16.01 -1.46
CA GLY A 12 1.09 -15.26 -2.17
C GLY A 12 1.63 -14.14 -3.09
N VAL A 13 2.92 -14.19 -3.43
CA VAL A 13 3.58 -13.25 -4.34
C VAL A 13 4.41 -14.04 -5.34
N SER A 14 4.13 -13.87 -6.63
CA SER A 14 5.12 -14.17 -7.67
C SER A 14 6.11 -13.01 -7.72
N ARG A 15 7.40 -13.26 -7.90
CA ARG A 15 8.42 -12.22 -8.09
C ARG A 15 9.33 -12.65 -9.23
N ASN A 16 9.82 -11.68 -9.99
CA ASN A 16 10.82 -11.89 -11.03
C ASN A 16 12.08 -11.04 -10.80
N ILE A 17 12.09 -10.19 -9.77
CA ILE A 17 13.26 -9.47 -9.28
C ILE A 17 13.52 -9.98 -7.86
N HIS A 18 14.74 -10.39 -7.62
CA HIS A 18 15.19 -10.97 -6.35
C HIS A 18 16.46 -10.27 -5.89
N ILE A 19 16.52 -9.89 -4.62
CA ILE A 19 17.67 -9.20 -4.02
C ILE A 19 18.20 -10.01 -2.85
N PHE A 20 19.52 -10.11 -2.82
CA PHE A 20 20.30 -10.83 -1.84
C PHE A 20 21.36 -9.91 -1.22
N ASP A 21 21.85 -10.26 -0.04
CA ASP A 21 23.08 -9.68 0.48
C ASP A 21 24.32 -10.26 -0.23
N GLY A 22 25.51 -9.77 0.14
CA GLY A 22 26.77 -10.27 -0.43
C GLY A 22 27.17 -11.69 -0.01
N HIS A 23 26.44 -12.29 0.94
CA HIS A 23 26.64 -13.66 1.42
C HIS A 23 25.58 -14.63 0.87
N GLY A 24 24.61 -14.13 0.11
CA GLY A 24 23.54 -14.89 -0.53
C GLY A 24 22.29 -15.07 0.32
N ALA A 25 22.13 -14.34 1.44
CA ALA A 25 20.88 -14.31 2.18
C ALA A 25 19.82 -13.48 1.44
N TYR A 26 18.57 -13.93 1.46
CA TYR A 26 17.48 -13.27 0.75
C TYR A 26 17.00 -12.03 1.51
N LEU A 27 17.04 -10.87 0.84
CA LEU A 27 16.58 -9.60 1.40
C LEU A 27 15.17 -9.25 0.96
N GLY A 28 14.77 -9.71 -0.22
CA GLY A 28 13.48 -9.39 -0.78
C GLY A 28 13.43 -9.45 -2.29
N GLY A 29 12.52 -8.68 -2.86
CA GLY A 29 12.38 -8.61 -4.29
C GLY A 29 11.24 -7.72 -4.69
N ASN A 30 10.83 -7.83 -5.93
CA ASN A 30 9.55 -7.29 -6.33
C ASN A 30 8.98 -8.15 -7.45
N LEU A 31 7.66 -8.10 -7.59
CA LEU A 31 7.08 -8.37 -8.89
C LEU A 31 7.29 -7.11 -9.74
N SER A 32 8.34 -7.09 -10.54
CA SER A 32 8.13 -6.55 -11.89
C SER A 32 7.27 -7.61 -12.60
N GLY A 33 6.30 -7.28 -13.43
CA GLY A 33 5.34 -8.28 -13.95
C GLY A 33 6.01 -9.60 -14.37
N GLY A 34 5.46 -10.75 -13.93
CA GLY A 34 5.98 -12.09 -14.24
C GLY A 34 6.01 -12.40 -15.74
N TYR A 35 5.30 -11.60 -16.50
CA TYR A 35 5.65 -11.09 -17.82
C TYR A 35 5.57 -9.59 -17.62
N GLN A 36 6.58 -8.83 -18.07
CA GLN A 36 6.62 -7.37 -18.00
C GLN A 36 5.19 -6.82 -18.00
N ASN A 37 4.79 -6.03 -16.99
CA ASN A 37 3.74 -5.07 -17.31
C ASN A 37 4.28 -4.41 -18.59
N ASP A 38 3.55 -4.52 -19.69
CA ASP A 38 3.97 -3.96 -20.96
C ASP A 38 3.17 -2.67 -21.12
N PRO A 39 3.80 -1.49 -20.93
CA PRO A 39 5.24 -1.26 -20.77
C PRO A 39 5.76 -1.38 -19.31
N PRO A 40 7.06 -1.65 -19.12
CA PRO A 40 7.69 -1.76 -17.80
C PRO A 40 7.52 -0.48 -16.99
N GLN A 41 7.42 -0.62 -15.67
CA GLN A 41 7.01 0.48 -14.77
C GLN A 41 8.07 0.90 -13.77
N LEU A 42 9.09 0.07 -13.53
CA LEU A 42 10.09 0.28 -12.49
C LEU A 42 11.46 0.53 -13.09
N THR A 43 11.98 1.73 -12.85
CA THR A 43 13.38 2.05 -13.13
C THR A 43 14.29 1.54 -12.02
N THR A 44 15.60 1.42 -12.31
CA THR A 44 16.57 1.04 -11.28
C THR A 44 16.59 2.06 -10.13
N ALA A 45 16.50 3.37 -10.43
CA ALA A 45 16.44 4.41 -9.42
C ALA A 45 15.24 4.24 -8.49
N MET A 46 14.03 4.04 -9.05
CA MET A 46 12.82 3.82 -8.27
C MET A 46 12.91 2.56 -7.42
N PHE A 47 13.41 1.45 -7.97
CA PHE A 47 13.55 0.21 -7.22
C PHE A 47 14.54 0.37 -6.05
N CYS A 48 15.67 1.07 -6.25
CA CYS A 48 16.61 1.35 -5.17
C CYS A 48 15.99 2.24 -4.08
N GLU A 49 15.21 3.26 -4.44
CA GLU A 49 14.46 4.08 -3.48
C GLU A 49 13.48 3.23 -2.68
N MET A 50 12.77 2.31 -3.33
CA MET A 50 11.87 1.37 -2.64
C MET A 50 12.64 0.43 -1.70
N CYS A 51 13.83 -0.03 -2.08
CA CYS A 51 14.70 -0.81 -1.20
C CYS A 51 15.13 -0.04 0.06
N ASP A 52 15.38 1.26 -0.05
CA ASP A 52 15.77 2.11 1.09
C ASP A 52 14.70 2.12 2.21
N HIS A 53 13.44 1.79 1.91
CA HIS A 53 12.39 1.66 2.93
C HIS A 53 12.61 0.47 3.88
N PHE A 54 13.17 -0.64 3.41
CA PHE A 54 13.26 -1.87 4.21
C PHE A 54 14.67 -2.40 4.40
N LEU A 55 15.66 -1.95 3.62
CA LEU A 55 17.06 -2.29 3.87
C LEU A 55 17.60 -1.44 5.03
N ARG A 56 18.37 -2.10 5.89
CA ARG A 56 19.06 -1.50 7.03
C ARG A 56 20.52 -1.86 6.97
N PHE A 57 21.36 -0.89 7.31
CA PHE A 57 22.81 -0.99 7.31
C PHE A 57 23.32 -0.53 8.67
N GLU A 58 24.49 -1.02 9.07
CA GLU A 58 25.14 -0.64 10.34
C GLU A 58 25.30 0.87 10.49
N SER A 59 25.56 1.57 9.37
CA SER A 59 25.65 3.02 9.31
C SER A 59 24.65 3.60 8.33
N ARG A 60 23.97 4.68 8.75
CA ARG A 60 23.08 5.47 7.87
C ARG A 60 23.80 6.13 6.70
N ARG A 61 25.14 6.18 6.72
CA ARG A 61 25.97 6.74 5.64
C ARG A 61 26.47 5.69 4.65
N THR A 62 26.15 4.41 4.87
CA THR A 62 26.57 3.33 3.97
C THR A 62 25.97 3.53 2.59
N SER A 63 26.83 3.63 1.58
CA SER A 63 26.43 3.61 0.17
C SER A 63 26.43 2.17 -0.34
N TRP A 64 25.34 1.77 -0.98
CA TRP A 64 25.14 0.43 -1.50
C TRP A 64 24.76 0.46 -2.99
N TYR A 65 25.02 -0.64 -3.70
CA TYR A 65 24.81 -0.77 -5.13
C TYR A 65 24.27 -2.16 -5.46
N LEU A 66 23.48 -2.25 -6.53
CA LEU A 66 23.03 -3.51 -7.10
C LEU A 66 24.07 -4.05 -8.08
N TYR A 67 24.33 -5.35 -7.98
CA TYR A 67 25.10 -6.12 -8.95
C TYR A 67 24.22 -7.23 -9.49
N ALA A 68 24.14 -7.37 -10.81
CA ALA A 68 23.37 -8.45 -11.42
C ALA A 68 24.01 -9.80 -11.11
N LEU A 69 23.22 -10.82 -10.80
CA LEU A 69 23.70 -12.18 -10.60
C LEU A 69 23.44 -13.00 -11.87
N GLY A 70 24.47 -13.72 -12.33
CA GLY A 70 24.37 -14.68 -13.43
C GLY A 70 23.49 -15.89 -13.08
N ASN A 71 23.19 -16.72 -14.08
CA ASN A 71 22.39 -17.95 -13.89
C ASN A 71 23.07 -18.95 -12.94
N ASP A 72 24.39 -18.91 -12.86
CA ASP A 72 25.24 -19.66 -11.93
C ASP A 72 25.46 -18.96 -10.58
N ASN A 73 24.72 -17.88 -10.32
CA ASN A 73 24.83 -16.99 -9.16
C ASN A 73 26.20 -16.30 -9.03
N THR A 74 26.95 -16.15 -10.12
CA THR A 74 28.15 -15.30 -10.12
C THR A 74 27.77 -13.82 -10.06
N ILE A 75 28.58 -13.02 -9.35
CA ILE A 75 28.41 -11.57 -9.26
C ILE A 75 28.89 -10.96 -10.57
N GLY A 76 27.95 -10.44 -11.35
CA GLY A 76 28.18 -9.76 -12.61
C GLY A 76 28.43 -8.26 -12.45
N GLU A 77 28.01 -7.49 -13.45
CA GLU A 77 28.25 -6.05 -13.47
C GLU A 77 27.36 -5.29 -12.49
N ARG A 78 27.89 -4.15 -12.03
CA ARG A 78 27.15 -3.19 -11.24
C ARG A 78 26.08 -2.52 -12.11
N VAL A 79 24.86 -2.51 -11.60
CA VAL A 79 23.72 -1.83 -12.24
C VAL A 79 23.72 -0.35 -11.87
N SER A 80 23.60 0.53 -12.86
CA SER A 80 23.49 1.98 -12.65
C SER A 80 22.17 2.34 -11.99
N ARG A 81 22.20 3.17 -10.94
CA ARG A 81 21.01 3.75 -10.31
C ARG A 81 20.50 4.91 -11.17
N ASP A 82 19.79 4.59 -12.24
CA ASP A 82 19.30 5.54 -13.25
C ASP A 82 17.83 5.31 -13.62
N ASN A 83 17.35 6.02 -14.64
CA ASN A 83 15.98 5.94 -15.14
C ASN A 83 15.78 4.80 -16.17
N ALA A 84 16.76 3.92 -16.39
CA ALA A 84 16.55 2.74 -17.21
C ALA A 84 15.66 1.74 -16.45
N TYR A 85 14.80 1.03 -17.20
CA TYR A 85 13.95 -0.01 -16.62
C TYR A 85 14.78 -1.16 -16.05
N LEU A 86 14.49 -1.54 -14.82
CA LEU A 86 15.18 -2.64 -14.15
C LEU A 86 14.77 -3.97 -14.78
N ARG A 87 15.76 -4.77 -15.18
CA ARG A 87 15.50 -6.08 -15.80
C ARG A 87 15.05 -7.09 -14.74
N PRO A 88 14.17 -8.04 -15.09
CA PRO A 88 13.96 -9.23 -14.27
C PRO A 88 15.28 -9.98 -14.03
N GLY A 89 15.45 -10.54 -12.84
CA GLY A 89 16.65 -11.28 -12.47
C GLY A 89 16.95 -11.29 -10.98
N LYS A 90 18.13 -11.81 -10.66
CA LYS A 90 18.68 -11.82 -9.31
C LYS A 90 19.74 -10.73 -9.18
N TYR A 91 19.81 -10.08 -8.03
CA TYR A 91 20.74 -9.01 -7.74
C TYR A 91 21.35 -9.16 -6.35
N ALA A 92 22.61 -8.77 -6.18
CA ALA A 92 23.27 -8.67 -4.88
C ALA A 92 23.45 -7.21 -4.47
N VAL A 93 23.21 -6.93 -3.19
CA VAL A 93 23.48 -5.63 -2.55
C VAL A 93 24.91 -5.62 -2.03
N LEU A 94 25.76 -4.80 -2.62
CA LEU A 94 27.20 -4.74 -2.33
C LEU A 94 27.68 -3.30 -2.19
N SER A 95 28.90 -3.15 -1.67
CA SER A 95 29.64 -1.88 -1.68
C SER A 95 30.03 -1.46 -3.11
N ARG A 96 30.53 -0.23 -3.27
CA ARG A 96 31.01 0.30 -4.55
C ARG A 96 32.08 -0.58 -5.22
N SER A 97 32.89 -1.28 -4.43
CA SER A 97 33.96 -2.17 -4.90
C SER A 97 33.51 -3.63 -5.03
N GLY A 98 32.21 -3.92 -4.96
CA GLY A 98 31.67 -5.29 -5.06
C GLY A 98 31.91 -6.17 -3.82
N ARG A 99 32.28 -5.58 -2.67
CA ARG A 99 32.44 -6.33 -1.41
C ARG A 99 31.12 -6.43 -0.64
N PRO A 100 30.86 -7.53 0.08
CA PRO A 100 29.69 -7.67 0.96
C PRO A 100 29.56 -6.52 1.96
N LEU A 101 28.32 -6.18 2.30
CA LEU A 101 27.96 -5.19 3.30
C LEU A 101 27.17 -5.89 4.42
N GLY A 102 27.29 -5.39 5.65
CA GLY A 102 26.35 -5.72 6.73
C GLY A 102 24.99 -5.09 6.42
N VAL A 103 24.12 -5.86 5.75
CA VAL A 103 22.76 -5.45 5.38
C VAL A 103 21.76 -6.48 5.89
N HIS A 104 20.66 -5.99 6.43
CA HIS A 104 19.51 -6.80 6.85
C HIS A 104 18.22 -6.07 6.52
N VAL A 105 17.10 -6.77 6.64
CA VAL A 105 15.77 -6.16 6.49
C VAL A 105 15.30 -5.57 7.81
N THR A 106 14.51 -4.50 7.75
CA THR A 106 13.86 -3.89 8.92
C THR A 106 12.93 -4.87 9.64
N ASP A 107 12.86 -4.78 10.98
CA ASP A 107 11.91 -5.53 11.82
C ASP A 107 10.48 -4.97 11.75
N GLU A 108 10.31 -3.80 11.15
CA GLU A 108 9.01 -3.16 10.96
C GLU A 108 8.06 -4.06 10.19
N GLN A 109 6.93 -4.40 10.79
CA GLN A 109 5.90 -5.22 10.14
C GLN A 109 4.89 -4.35 9.39
N PRO A 110 4.55 -4.70 8.14
CA PRO A 110 3.47 -4.03 7.44
C PRO A 110 2.15 -4.28 8.18
N ILE A 111 1.28 -3.26 8.20
CA ILE A 111 -0.06 -3.45 8.71
C ILE A 111 -0.84 -4.39 7.79
N ARG A 112 -1.63 -5.29 8.37
CA ARG A 112 -2.60 -6.09 7.61
C ARG A 112 -3.93 -5.33 7.56
N ARG A 113 -4.60 -5.36 6.41
CA ARG A 113 -5.91 -4.70 6.21
C ARG A 113 -6.95 -5.73 5.83
N VAL A 114 -8.14 -5.59 6.39
CA VAL A 114 -9.36 -6.16 5.84
C VAL A 114 -9.89 -5.23 4.74
N LEU A 115 -10.65 -5.78 3.79
CA LEU A 115 -11.34 -4.98 2.80
C LEU A 115 -12.34 -4.07 3.53
N THR A 116 -12.32 -2.77 3.25
CA THR A 116 -13.24 -1.81 3.86
C THR A 116 -14.52 -1.71 3.03
N PRO A 117 -15.63 -2.39 3.40
CA PRO A 117 -16.85 -2.28 2.61
C PRO A 117 -17.41 -0.87 2.73
N GLN A 118 -17.94 -0.33 1.63
CA GLN A 118 -18.77 0.87 1.70
C GLN A 118 -20.16 0.48 2.22
N PRO A 119 -20.62 1.00 3.37
CA PRO A 119 -21.96 0.70 3.88
C PRO A 119 -23.03 1.21 2.91
N PRO A 120 -24.23 0.58 2.89
CA PRO A 120 -25.36 1.12 2.13
C PRO A 120 -25.73 2.50 2.66
N SER A 121 -26.25 3.37 1.79
CA SER A 121 -26.61 4.76 2.14
C SER A 121 -27.50 4.87 3.38
N SER A 122 -28.40 3.90 3.59
CA SER A 122 -29.30 3.83 4.76
C SER A 122 -28.60 3.59 6.09
N ARG A 123 -27.33 3.17 6.09
CA ARG A 123 -26.53 2.88 7.29
C ARG A 123 -25.35 3.83 7.48
N LEU A 124 -25.19 4.83 6.60
CA LEU A 124 -24.11 5.79 6.74
C LEU A 124 -24.40 6.77 7.87
N ARG A 125 -23.40 6.98 8.73
CA ARG A 125 -23.40 8.09 9.68
C ARG A 125 -23.02 9.40 8.98
N ALA A 126 -23.26 10.52 9.66
CA ALA A 126 -23.02 11.86 9.11
C ALA A 126 -21.59 12.04 8.59
N ASN A 127 -20.59 11.56 9.34
CA ASN A 127 -19.18 11.60 8.93
C ASN A 127 -18.87 10.71 7.72
N GLN A 128 -19.41 9.49 7.67
CA GLN A 128 -19.24 8.57 6.55
C GLN A 128 -19.91 9.10 5.28
N ALA A 129 -21.11 9.66 5.40
CA ALA A 129 -21.82 10.29 4.30
C ALA A 129 -21.06 11.52 3.81
N HIS A 130 -20.60 12.38 4.72
CA HIS A 130 -19.78 13.54 4.39
C HIS A 130 -18.50 13.16 3.65
N PHE A 131 -17.75 12.17 4.16
CA PHE A 131 -16.55 11.65 3.53
C PHE A 131 -16.83 11.17 2.10
N ARG A 132 -17.82 10.27 1.95
CA ARG A 132 -18.19 9.72 0.63
C ARG A 132 -18.59 10.81 -0.35
N ASP A 133 -19.53 11.68 0.04
CA ASP A 133 -20.12 12.68 -0.85
C ASP A 133 -19.08 13.76 -1.23
N THR A 134 -18.13 14.03 -0.35
CA THR A 134 -17.01 14.94 -0.62
C THR A 134 -16.03 14.33 -1.62
N LEU A 135 -15.67 13.05 -1.48
CA LEU A 135 -14.82 12.38 -2.47
C LEU A 135 -15.51 12.23 -3.82
N GLN A 136 -16.80 11.90 -3.84
CA GLN A 136 -17.59 11.84 -5.07
C GLN A 136 -17.58 13.17 -5.83
N ARG A 137 -17.86 14.28 -5.14
CA ARG A 137 -17.84 15.63 -5.74
C ARG A 137 -16.44 16.07 -6.14
N ARG A 138 -15.42 15.77 -5.34
CA ARG A 138 -14.03 16.15 -5.62
C ARG A 138 -13.50 15.40 -6.84
N ASP A 139 -13.64 14.07 -6.84
CA ASP A 139 -12.92 13.20 -7.77
C ASP A 139 -13.71 12.89 -9.05
N GLY A 140 -15.04 12.83 -8.97
CA GLY A 140 -15.93 12.58 -10.13
C GLY A 140 -15.76 11.22 -10.82
N GLY A 141 -14.87 10.36 -10.32
CA GLY A 141 -14.54 9.04 -10.84
C GLY A 141 -13.32 8.45 -10.12
N CYS A 142 -12.91 7.25 -10.51
CA CYS A 142 -11.73 6.61 -9.95
C CYS A 142 -10.48 7.44 -10.26
N VAL A 143 -9.77 7.89 -9.22
CA VAL A 143 -8.60 8.77 -9.38
C VAL A 143 -7.36 8.07 -9.95
N ILE A 144 -7.36 6.74 -10.03
CA ILE A 144 -6.26 5.93 -10.57
C ILE A 144 -6.58 5.46 -12.01
N THR A 145 -7.73 4.82 -12.21
CA THR A 145 -8.10 4.27 -13.53
C THR A 145 -8.70 5.33 -14.46
N GLY A 146 -9.24 6.42 -13.91
CA GLY A 146 -10.04 7.41 -14.63
C GLY A 146 -11.47 6.95 -14.93
N ARG A 147 -11.86 5.73 -14.51
CA ARG A 147 -13.21 5.19 -14.72
C ARG A 147 -14.25 6.12 -14.10
N ARG A 148 -15.31 6.43 -14.84
CA ARG A 148 -16.48 7.17 -14.37
C ARG A 148 -17.72 6.30 -14.45
N GLY A 149 -18.75 6.62 -13.67
CA GLY A 149 -20.08 6.02 -13.84
C GLY A 149 -20.80 6.58 -15.06
N SER A 150 -21.96 6.02 -15.39
CA SER A 150 -22.83 6.57 -16.42
C SER A 150 -23.59 7.81 -15.89
N PRO A 151 -24.19 8.64 -16.75
CA PRO A 151 -25.02 9.75 -16.28
C PRO A 151 -26.18 9.34 -15.38
N GLU A 152 -26.77 8.16 -15.61
CA GLU A 152 -27.89 7.60 -14.83
C GLU A 152 -27.42 7.04 -13.49
N GLU A 153 -26.22 6.45 -13.45
CA GLU A 153 -25.64 5.85 -12.26
C GLU A 153 -24.18 6.31 -12.05
N PRO A 154 -23.95 7.60 -11.73
CA PRO A 154 -22.62 8.21 -11.73
C PRO A 154 -21.65 7.59 -10.71
N TRP A 155 -22.20 6.94 -9.68
CA TRP A 155 -21.45 6.36 -8.58
C TRP A 155 -21.45 4.83 -8.57
N LEU A 156 -21.98 4.18 -9.61
CA LEU A 156 -22.02 2.71 -9.66
C LEU A 156 -20.61 2.10 -9.64
N GLY A 157 -20.38 1.25 -8.64
CA GLY A 157 -19.09 0.60 -8.39
C GLY A 157 -17.99 1.57 -7.94
N MET A 158 -18.32 2.78 -7.51
CA MET A 158 -17.37 3.74 -6.92
C MET A 158 -17.37 3.62 -5.39
N ILE A 159 -16.18 3.58 -4.82
CA ILE A 159 -15.92 3.39 -3.40
C ILE A 159 -15.11 4.57 -2.87
N ALA A 160 -15.60 5.18 -1.79
CA ALA A 160 -14.87 6.15 -0.99
C ALA A 160 -13.86 5.42 -0.10
N ALA A 161 -12.61 5.36 -0.55
CA ALA A 161 -11.56 4.57 0.07
C ALA A 161 -10.71 5.43 1.02
N HIS A 162 -10.47 4.92 2.23
CA HIS A 162 -9.51 5.54 3.15
C HIS A 162 -8.08 5.14 2.79
N ILE A 163 -7.17 6.12 2.76
CA ILE A 163 -5.73 5.89 2.55
C ILE A 163 -5.16 5.18 3.78
N TYR A 164 -5.26 5.83 4.94
CA TYR A 164 -5.03 5.19 6.23
C TYR A 164 -6.34 4.57 6.73
N PRO A 165 -6.37 3.26 7.00
CA PRO A 165 -7.62 2.55 7.25
C PRO A 165 -8.24 2.90 8.61
N VAL A 166 -9.57 2.97 8.64
CA VAL A 166 -10.35 3.12 9.88
C VAL A 166 -10.11 1.96 10.84
N SER A 167 -9.84 0.76 10.31
CA SER A 167 -9.54 -0.44 11.11
C SER A 167 -8.30 -0.32 12.00
N ARG A 168 -7.46 0.69 11.79
CA ARG A 168 -6.23 0.93 12.57
C ARG A 168 -6.31 2.23 13.38
N LEU A 169 -7.51 2.63 13.79
CA LEU A 169 -7.77 3.82 14.61
C LEU A 169 -6.88 3.90 15.88
N THR A 170 -6.68 2.80 16.59
CA THR A 170 -5.82 2.77 17.78
C THR A 170 -4.39 3.22 17.45
N SER A 171 -3.81 2.65 16.39
CA SER A 171 -2.47 3.02 15.90
C SER A 171 -2.42 4.45 15.36
N TRP A 172 -3.47 4.90 14.66
CA TRP A 172 -3.61 6.29 14.22
C TRP A 172 -3.47 7.28 15.37
N ASN A 173 -4.19 7.04 16.47
CA ASN A 173 -4.18 7.89 17.64
C ASN A 173 -2.83 7.80 18.39
N GLN A 174 -2.34 6.59 18.66
CA GLN A 174 -1.08 6.37 19.41
C GLN A 174 0.13 7.00 18.73
N ASN A 175 0.19 6.93 17.40
CA ASN A 175 1.28 7.51 16.64
C ASN A 175 1.05 9.00 16.31
N GLY A 176 -0.08 9.59 16.70
CA GLY A 176 -0.40 11.00 16.48
C GLY A 176 -0.58 11.37 15.00
N TYR A 177 -1.03 10.44 14.16
CA TYR A 177 -1.09 10.63 12.70
C TYR A 177 -2.14 11.64 12.23
N SER A 178 -3.02 12.09 13.12
CA SER A 178 -3.91 13.24 12.88
C SER A 178 -3.16 14.49 12.43
N ARG A 179 -1.89 14.66 12.81
CA ARG A 179 -1.02 15.77 12.34
C ARG A 179 -0.84 15.84 10.82
N TRP A 180 -1.09 14.74 10.11
CA TRP A 180 -1.02 14.66 8.64
C TRP A 180 -2.29 15.17 7.95
N VAL A 181 -3.32 15.50 8.73
CA VAL A 181 -4.57 16.08 8.26
C VAL A 181 -4.62 17.54 8.71
N THR A 182 -4.76 18.44 7.75
CA THR A 182 -4.88 19.90 7.96
C THR A 182 -6.29 20.42 7.69
N ASP A 183 -7.21 19.51 7.40
CA ASP A 183 -8.62 19.80 7.14
C ASP A 183 -9.27 20.43 8.37
N THR A 184 -9.87 21.59 8.16
CA THR A 184 -10.51 22.41 9.20
C THR A 184 -12.03 22.28 9.21
N THR A 185 -12.58 21.35 8.43
CA THR A 185 -14.02 21.03 8.43
C THR A 185 -14.47 20.62 9.84
N ASP A 186 -15.74 20.86 10.16
CA ASP A 186 -16.34 20.54 11.47
C ASP A 186 -15.92 19.13 11.94
N PRO A 187 -15.29 19.00 13.13
CA PRO A 187 -14.87 17.72 13.71
C PRO A 187 -15.99 16.66 13.79
N ARG A 188 -17.26 17.06 13.83
CA ARG A 188 -18.42 16.15 13.79
C ARG A 188 -18.59 15.47 12.43
N LEU A 189 -18.09 16.09 11.36
CA LEU A 189 -18.17 15.58 9.99
C LEU A 189 -16.92 14.80 9.57
N ILE A 190 -15.74 15.12 10.12
CA ILE A 190 -14.48 14.47 9.74
C ILE A 190 -13.86 13.61 10.85
N ALA A 191 -14.57 13.45 11.97
CA ALA A 191 -14.09 12.98 13.26
C ALA A 191 -13.04 13.93 13.90
N PRO A 192 -12.98 14.05 15.23
CA PRO A 192 -12.02 14.94 15.91
C PRO A 192 -10.54 14.67 15.59
N ASN A 193 -10.21 13.46 15.16
CA ASN A 193 -8.87 13.06 14.76
C ASN A 193 -8.63 13.13 13.24
N GLY A 194 -9.58 13.68 12.47
CA GLY A 194 -9.48 13.90 11.02
C GLY A 194 -9.58 12.63 10.17
N LEU A 195 -9.93 11.48 10.74
CA LEU A 195 -9.89 10.20 10.03
C LEU A 195 -10.84 10.14 8.82
N PHE A 196 -11.99 10.81 8.91
CA PHE A 196 -12.99 10.94 7.85
C PHE A 196 -12.80 12.22 7.02
N SER A 197 -11.64 12.87 7.11
CA SER A 197 -11.29 13.97 6.21
C SER A 197 -11.11 13.48 4.78
N ALA A 198 -11.49 14.30 3.81
CA ALA A 198 -11.19 14.06 2.39
C ALA A 198 -9.68 13.98 2.11
N GLN A 199 -8.83 14.53 2.98
CA GLN A 199 -7.37 14.42 2.87
C GLN A 199 -6.87 12.97 3.07
N ASN A 200 -7.62 12.16 3.82
CA ASN A 200 -7.37 10.72 4.03
C ASN A 200 -8.14 9.83 3.04
N GLY A 201 -8.65 10.40 1.94
CA GLY A 201 -9.59 9.69 1.08
C GLY A 201 -9.29 9.79 -0.41
N LEU A 202 -9.58 8.72 -1.14
CA LEU A 202 -9.59 8.65 -2.61
C LEU A 202 -10.90 8.00 -3.09
N LEU A 203 -11.49 8.51 -4.18
CA LEU A 203 -12.54 7.76 -4.87
C LEU A 203 -11.92 6.72 -5.82
N LEU A 204 -12.25 5.45 -5.62
CA LEU A 204 -11.71 4.32 -6.39
C LEU A 204 -12.84 3.47 -6.97
N ASP A 205 -12.61 2.82 -8.11
CA ASP A 205 -13.50 1.74 -8.54
C ASP A 205 -13.31 0.49 -7.68
N SER A 206 -14.33 -0.37 -7.59
CA SER A 206 -14.35 -1.54 -6.71
C SER A 206 -13.14 -2.47 -6.86
N THR A 207 -12.67 -2.69 -8.09
CA THR A 207 -11.50 -3.53 -8.37
C THR A 207 -10.23 -2.85 -7.87
N THR A 208 -10.00 -1.60 -8.25
CA THR A 208 -8.82 -0.84 -7.79
C THR A 208 -8.84 -0.63 -6.27
N HIS A 209 -9.99 -0.39 -5.67
CA HIS A 209 -10.17 -0.32 -4.22
C HIS A 209 -9.71 -1.60 -3.53
N SER A 210 -10.12 -2.76 -4.05
CA SER A 210 -9.70 -4.05 -3.50
C SER A 210 -8.18 -4.25 -3.58
N PHE A 211 -7.54 -3.81 -4.66
CA PHE A 211 -6.09 -3.84 -4.77
C PHE A 211 -5.41 -2.82 -3.84
N PHE A 212 -6.01 -1.65 -3.65
CA PHE A 212 -5.46 -0.58 -2.82
C PHE A 212 -5.48 -0.94 -1.33
N ASP A 213 -6.58 -1.52 -0.84
CA ASP A 213 -6.69 -2.03 0.53
C ASP A 213 -5.71 -3.19 0.79
N ARG A 214 -5.47 -4.02 -0.22
CA ARG A 214 -4.48 -5.11 -0.17
C ARG A 214 -3.06 -4.65 -0.48
N PHE A 215 -2.80 -3.35 -0.55
CA PHE A 215 -1.50 -2.79 -0.89
C PHE A 215 -0.88 -3.33 -2.20
N LYS A 216 -1.69 -3.80 -3.15
CA LYS A 216 -1.24 -4.28 -4.47
C LYS A 216 -1.11 -3.15 -5.48
N VAL A 217 -1.64 -1.96 -5.18
CA VAL A 217 -1.43 -0.73 -5.92
C VAL A 217 -1.20 0.40 -4.93
N ALA A 218 -0.23 1.27 -5.19
CA ALA A 218 0.04 2.45 -4.36
C ALA A 218 0.59 3.60 -5.21
N HIS A 219 0.63 4.80 -4.65
CA HIS A 219 1.15 5.99 -5.33
C HIS A 219 2.37 6.56 -4.61
N GLY A 220 3.52 6.50 -5.29
CA GLY A 220 4.73 7.25 -4.91
C GLY A 220 4.80 8.58 -5.67
N HIS A 221 5.68 8.66 -6.67
CA HIS A 221 5.64 9.71 -7.70
C HIS A 221 4.67 9.41 -8.85
N LYS A 222 4.44 8.11 -9.06
CA LYS A 222 3.51 7.52 -10.03
C LYS A 222 2.87 6.32 -9.35
N VAL A 223 1.79 5.84 -9.94
CA VAL A 223 1.12 4.59 -9.55
C VAL A 223 2.08 3.43 -9.79
N VAL A 224 2.28 2.61 -8.77
CA VAL A 224 3.06 1.37 -8.81
C VAL A 224 2.11 0.20 -8.53
N VAL A 225 2.15 -0.81 -9.38
CA VAL A 225 1.37 -2.04 -9.23
C VAL A 225 2.31 -3.17 -8.83
N PHE A 226 2.05 -3.77 -7.67
CA PHE A 226 2.86 -4.85 -7.07
C PHE A 226 2.32 -6.26 -7.40
N THR A 227 1.40 -6.32 -8.34
CA THR A 227 0.80 -7.54 -8.91
C THR A 227 0.82 -7.42 -10.44
N ARG A 228 0.25 -8.40 -11.15
CA ARG A 228 0.01 -8.29 -12.59
C ARG A 228 -0.89 -7.07 -12.86
N ASP A 229 -0.44 -6.12 -13.67
CA ASP A 229 -1.20 -4.90 -13.97
C ASP A 229 -2.26 -5.15 -15.04
N SER A 230 -3.31 -5.88 -14.67
CA SER A 230 -4.45 -6.17 -15.54
C SER A 230 -5.26 -4.92 -15.92
N GLN A 231 -5.17 -3.84 -15.16
CA GLN A 231 -5.88 -2.58 -15.42
C GLN A 231 -5.03 -1.56 -16.20
N GLN A 232 -3.75 -1.85 -16.48
CA GLN A 232 -2.80 -0.97 -17.17
C GLN A 232 -2.75 0.44 -16.55
N VAL A 233 -2.64 0.49 -15.22
CA VAL A 233 -2.63 1.73 -14.44
C VAL A 233 -1.27 2.14 -13.92
N GLY A 234 -0.29 1.24 -13.93
CA GLY A 234 1.04 1.58 -13.43
C GLY A 234 1.73 2.61 -14.32
N GLY A 235 2.53 3.47 -13.70
CA GLY A 235 3.14 4.63 -14.33
C GLY A 235 2.22 5.84 -14.50
N ARG A 236 0.90 5.71 -14.27
CA ARG A 236 -0.02 6.86 -14.24
C ARG A 236 0.26 7.75 -13.03
N VAL A 237 -0.22 8.99 -13.09
CA VAL A 237 -0.31 9.88 -11.93
C VAL A 237 -1.75 9.88 -11.41
N LEU A 238 -1.95 10.23 -10.14
CA LEU A 238 -3.32 10.44 -9.63
C LEU A 238 -4.02 11.55 -10.40
N SER A 239 -5.34 11.46 -10.50
CA SER A 239 -6.18 12.51 -11.04
C SER A 239 -5.83 13.87 -10.40
N PRO A 240 -5.71 14.96 -11.20
CA PRO A 240 -5.46 16.31 -10.68
C PRO A 240 -6.54 16.77 -9.68
N THR A 241 -7.72 16.17 -9.70
CA THR A 241 -8.80 16.44 -8.72
C THR A 241 -8.38 16.18 -7.28
N THR A 242 -7.39 15.33 -7.05
CA THR A 242 -6.83 15.05 -5.71
C THR A 242 -6.02 16.21 -5.12
N ARG A 243 -5.73 17.24 -5.93
CA ARG A 243 -4.99 18.45 -5.56
C ARG A 243 -5.72 19.71 -6.09
N PRO A 244 -6.96 19.99 -5.64
CA PRO A 244 -7.70 21.13 -6.14
C PRO A 244 -7.04 22.44 -5.69
N SER A 245 -6.84 23.38 -6.63
CA SER A 245 -6.08 24.61 -6.36
C SER A 245 -6.78 25.60 -5.41
N ARG A 246 -8.09 25.46 -5.22
CA ARG A 246 -8.93 26.43 -4.49
C ARG A 246 -9.29 26.01 -3.08
N ASP A 247 -9.03 24.75 -2.70
CA ASP A 247 -9.43 24.24 -1.39
C ASP A 247 -8.40 23.26 -0.81
N ARG A 248 -7.70 23.71 0.24
CA ARG A 248 -6.71 22.88 0.93
C ARG A 248 -7.35 21.75 1.75
N ASN A 249 -8.59 21.91 2.24
CA ASN A 249 -9.28 20.86 2.98
C ASN A 249 -9.54 19.62 2.10
N LEU A 250 -9.62 19.81 0.77
CA LEU A 250 -9.84 18.73 -0.20
C LEU A 250 -8.57 18.10 -0.76
N THR A 251 -7.40 18.69 -0.49
CA THR A 251 -6.11 18.24 -1.02
C THR A 251 -5.67 16.97 -0.29
N VAL A 252 -5.53 15.85 -1.01
CA VAL A 252 -5.11 14.58 -0.39
C VAL A 252 -3.74 14.76 0.26
N SER A 253 -3.58 14.23 1.47
CA SER A 253 -2.35 14.35 2.24
C SER A 253 -1.21 13.56 1.60
N ASP A 254 -0.09 14.23 1.32
CA ASP A 254 1.12 13.59 0.82
C ASP A 254 1.69 12.58 1.82
N ASP A 255 1.59 12.87 3.13
CA ASP A 255 2.11 11.98 4.16
C ASP A 255 1.33 10.68 4.26
N LEU A 256 0.00 10.73 4.06
CA LEU A 256 -0.84 9.54 4.00
C LEU A 256 -0.52 8.69 2.76
N LEU A 257 -0.29 9.32 1.61
CA LEU A 257 0.14 8.61 0.40
C LEU A 257 1.53 7.98 0.58
N ARG A 258 2.49 8.70 1.17
CA ARG A 258 3.82 8.17 1.50
C ARG A 258 3.74 6.98 2.45
N TRP A 259 2.88 7.09 3.48
CA TRP A 259 2.63 5.99 4.40
C TRP A 259 2.06 4.78 3.67
N HIS A 260 1.04 4.94 2.82
CA HIS A 260 0.43 3.84 2.08
C HIS A 260 1.43 3.18 1.12
N PHE A 261 2.23 3.99 0.42
CA PHE A 261 3.30 3.51 -0.45
C PHE A 261 4.35 2.71 0.32
N HIS A 262 4.75 3.19 1.50
CA HIS A 262 5.67 2.45 2.38
C HIS A 262 5.10 1.09 2.81
N GLN A 263 3.84 1.04 3.22
CA GLN A 263 3.17 -0.21 3.59
C GLN A 263 3.08 -1.18 2.41
N ALA A 264 2.85 -0.68 1.19
CA ALA A 264 2.87 -1.49 -0.02
C ALA A 264 4.25 -2.05 -0.35
N ILE A 265 5.31 -1.27 -0.14
CA ILE A 265 6.69 -1.76 -0.26
C ILE A 265 6.96 -2.86 0.76
N LEU A 266 6.66 -2.63 2.05
CA LEU A 266 6.89 -3.63 3.09
C LEU A 266 6.11 -4.92 2.84
N THR A 267 4.85 -4.81 2.41
CA THR A 267 3.97 -5.95 2.11
C THR A 267 4.51 -6.79 0.95
N ASN A 268 4.95 -6.15 -0.13
CA ASN A 268 5.23 -6.86 -1.39
C ASN A 268 6.70 -7.11 -1.66
N MET A 269 7.62 -6.33 -1.08
CA MET A 269 9.05 -6.37 -1.41
C MET A 269 9.94 -6.92 -0.30
N LYS A 270 9.67 -6.58 0.97
CA LYS A 270 10.50 -7.00 2.12
C LYS A 270 10.48 -8.53 2.28
N GLY A 271 11.64 -9.15 2.52
CA GLY A 271 11.73 -10.57 2.88
C GLY A 271 10.98 -11.47 1.89
N SER A 272 10.23 -12.48 2.34
CA SER A 272 9.40 -13.32 1.45
C SER A 272 8.05 -12.69 1.04
N GLY A 273 7.79 -11.44 1.46
CA GLY A 273 6.49 -10.79 1.34
C GLY A 273 5.57 -11.16 2.51
N GLU A 274 4.61 -10.28 2.79
CA GLU A 274 3.62 -10.47 3.86
C GLU A 274 2.45 -11.34 3.37
N ARG A 275 2.04 -12.29 4.21
CA ARG A 275 0.86 -13.12 3.93
C ARG A 275 -0.40 -12.30 4.17
N GLN A 276 -1.23 -12.18 3.15
CA GLN A 276 -2.55 -11.55 3.30
C GLN A 276 -3.51 -12.50 3.97
N TRP A 277 -4.46 -11.96 4.74
CA TRP A 277 -5.60 -12.72 5.22
C TRP A 277 -6.46 -13.11 4.02
N ASP A 278 -6.58 -14.41 3.79
CA ASP A 278 -7.45 -14.95 2.76
C ASP A 278 -8.84 -15.20 3.36
N LEU A 279 -9.60 -14.11 3.45
CA LEU A 279 -10.95 -14.11 4.01
C LEU A 279 -11.94 -14.21 2.85
N ASP A 280 -12.03 -15.40 2.24
CA ASP A 280 -13.08 -15.68 1.27
C ASP A 280 -14.41 -15.90 2.00
N TYR A 281 -15.17 -14.82 2.10
CA TYR A 281 -16.51 -14.85 2.70
C TYR A 281 -17.58 -15.47 1.80
N ALA A 282 -17.24 -15.89 0.57
CA ALA A 282 -18.20 -16.47 -0.35
C ALA A 282 -18.63 -17.87 0.11
N GLY A 283 -19.74 -17.94 0.85
CA GLY A 283 -20.44 -19.19 1.16
C GLY A 283 -20.36 -19.66 2.63
N GLY A 284 -19.71 -18.90 3.51
CA GLY A 284 -19.62 -19.21 4.94
C GLY A 284 -20.09 -18.07 5.83
N ASP A 285 -20.43 -18.39 7.07
CA ASP A 285 -20.64 -17.37 8.11
C ASP A 285 -19.32 -16.62 8.37
N PRO A 286 -19.26 -15.29 8.19
CA PRO A 286 -18.03 -14.53 8.35
C PRO A 286 -17.36 -14.72 9.72
N MET A 287 -18.13 -14.91 10.78
CA MET A 287 -17.59 -15.16 12.12
C MET A 287 -16.87 -16.50 12.20
N ASN A 288 -17.47 -17.57 11.67
CA ASN A 288 -16.83 -18.88 11.60
C ASN A 288 -15.53 -18.86 10.78
N ILE A 289 -15.51 -18.12 9.67
CA ILE A 289 -14.30 -17.96 8.84
C ILE A 289 -13.18 -17.26 9.63
N ILE A 290 -13.52 -16.19 10.36
CA ILE A 290 -12.54 -15.44 11.17
C ILE A 290 -12.02 -16.32 12.32
N LEU A 291 -12.91 -16.99 13.06
CA LEU A 291 -12.55 -17.82 14.21
C LEU A 291 -11.70 -19.04 13.82
N ALA A 292 -11.84 -19.54 12.59
CA ALA A 292 -11.01 -20.63 12.07
C ALA A 292 -9.61 -20.19 11.63
N HIS A 293 -9.35 -18.88 11.52
CA HIS A 293 -8.06 -18.35 11.04
C HIS A 293 -7.03 -18.28 12.17
N GLU A 294 -5.75 -18.54 11.87
CA GLU A 294 -4.66 -18.50 12.86
C GLU A 294 -4.51 -17.12 13.52
N ASP A 295 -4.80 -16.06 12.76
CA ASP A 295 -4.81 -14.66 13.20
C ASP A 295 -6.20 -14.13 13.63
N ALA A 296 -7.12 -14.99 14.10
CA ALA A 296 -8.51 -14.62 14.38
C ALA A 296 -8.67 -13.32 15.20
N GLY A 297 -7.81 -13.13 16.22
CA GLY A 297 -7.84 -11.94 17.08
C GLY A 297 -7.58 -10.64 16.32
N ASP A 298 -6.51 -10.60 15.51
CA ASP A 298 -6.14 -9.43 14.71
C ASP A 298 -7.20 -9.11 13.64
N ILE A 299 -7.75 -10.16 13.01
CA ILE A 299 -8.80 -10.01 12.00
C ILE A 299 -10.07 -9.46 12.64
N MET A 300 -10.45 -9.99 13.80
CA MET A 300 -11.63 -9.54 14.55
C MET A 300 -11.50 -8.06 14.94
N GLU A 301 -10.34 -7.67 15.46
CA GLU A 301 -10.07 -6.27 15.79
C GLU A 301 -10.23 -5.38 14.54
N ALA A 302 -9.64 -5.77 13.41
CA ALA A 302 -9.71 -5.01 12.17
C ALA A 302 -11.15 -4.91 11.62
N GLU A 303 -11.92 -5.99 11.64
CA GLU A 303 -13.33 -6.03 11.23
C GLU A 303 -14.20 -5.14 12.13
N LEU A 304 -14.07 -5.28 13.45
CA LEU A 304 -14.84 -4.47 14.41
C LEU A 304 -14.50 -2.99 14.29
N ALA A 305 -13.21 -2.64 14.19
CA ALA A 305 -12.79 -1.26 14.02
C ALA A 305 -13.28 -0.67 12.68
N THR A 306 -13.33 -1.46 11.61
CA THR A 306 -13.91 -1.03 10.32
C THR A 306 -15.39 -0.67 10.46
N ARG A 307 -16.16 -1.47 11.20
CA ARG A 307 -17.62 -1.30 11.35
C ARG A 307 -17.99 -0.25 12.39
N LEU A 308 -17.23 -0.16 13.48
CA LEU A 308 -17.52 0.66 14.65
C LEU A 308 -16.69 1.94 14.71
N GLY A 309 -15.66 2.11 13.88
CA GLY A 309 -14.79 3.29 13.93
C GLY A 309 -15.50 4.62 13.67
N ALA A 310 -16.64 4.61 12.96
CA ALA A 310 -17.48 5.78 12.78
C ALA A 310 -18.24 6.23 14.05
N TYR A 311 -18.23 5.42 15.11
CA TYR A 311 -18.84 5.70 16.42
C TYR A 311 -17.82 6.24 17.44
N ALA A 312 -16.51 6.08 17.15
CA ALA A 312 -15.46 6.51 18.05
C ALA A 312 -15.41 8.05 18.13
N GLY A 313 -15.90 8.62 19.23
CA GLY A 313 -15.99 10.07 19.45
C GLY A 313 -17.37 10.55 19.91
N GLU A 314 -18.39 9.69 19.92
CA GLU A 314 -19.65 9.98 20.62
C GLU A 314 -19.43 9.84 22.13
N THR A 315 -19.39 10.96 22.83
CA THR A 315 -19.74 10.95 24.25
C THR A 315 -21.23 10.65 24.30
N VAL A 316 -21.59 9.45 24.75
CA VAL A 316 -22.97 9.17 25.15
C VAL A 316 -23.24 10.11 26.32
N PRO A 317 -24.25 11.00 26.27
CA PRO A 317 -24.63 11.75 27.45
C PRO A 317 -25.00 10.72 28.51
N ALA A 318 -24.35 10.79 29.67
CA ALA A 318 -24.80 10.01 30.82
C ALA A 318 -26.23 10.49 31.14
N GLU A 319 -27.19 9.59 31.03
CA GLU A 319 -28.53 9.76 31.62
C GLU A 319 -28.44 9.77 33.15
#